data_AF-A0A537DAS5-F1
#
_entry.id   AF-A0A537DAS5-F1
#
_cell.length_a   1.000
_cell.length_b   1.000
_cell.length_c   1.000
_cell.angle_alpha   90.00
_cell.angle_beta   90.00
_cell.angle_gamma   90.00
#
_symmetry.space_group_name_H-M   'P 1'
#
loop_
_entity.id
_entity.type
_entity.pdbx_description
1 polymer ?
#
loop_
_entity_poly.entity_id
_entity_poly.type
_entity_poly.pdbx_seq_one_letter_code
_entity_poly.pdbx_strand_id
1 'polypeptide(L)' 'MSGWSPKRLAVLEFPTLEEALKWYRSPEYAPLIKLRQKASRGRLVLVEGTA' A
#
# COMPACT_ATOMS: atom_id res chain seq x y z
N MET A 1 -7.29 12.18 -20.73
CA MET A 1 -6.82 11.00 -19.97
C MET A 1 -6.05 11.50 -18.76
N SER A 2 -6.62 11.42 -17.56
CA SER A 2 -5.99 11.87 -16.32
C SER A 2 -4.87 10.90 -15.93
N GLY A 3 -3.67 11.13 -16.45
CA GLY A 3 -2.50 10.26 -16.26
C GLY A 3 -2.00 10.30 -14.81
N TRP A 4 -2.22 9.21 -14.08
CA TRP A 4 -1.48 8.95 -12.84
C TRP A 4 -0.04 8.55 -13.21
N SER A 5 0.93 9.44 -12.91
CA SER A 5 2.35 9.25 -13.20
C SER A 5 3.19 9.39 -11.91
N PRO A 6 3.23 8.36 -11.05
CA PRO A 6 3.95 8.46 -9.80
C PRO A 6 5.46 8.56 -10.05
N LYS A 7 6.16 9.43 -9.31
CA LYS A 7 7.64 9.49 -9.32
C LYS A 7 8.29 8.24 -8.71
N ARG A 8 7.56 7.52 -7.86
CA ARG A 8 7.99 6.30 -7.17
C ARG A 8 6.80 5.35 -7.02
N LEU A 9 7.00 4.09 -7.40
CA LEU A 9 6.05 3.01 -7.24
C LEU A 9 6.71 1.88 -6.44
N ALA A 10 6.00 1.35 -5.45
CA ALA A 10 6.40 0.16 -4.71
C ALA A 10 5.26 -0.86 -4.81
N VAL A 11 5.61 -2.11 -5.10
CA VAL A 11 4.67 -3.23 -5.19
C VAL A 11 5.13 -4.27 -4.18
N LEU A 12 4.20 -4.75 -3.35
CA LEU A 12 4.42 -5.79 -2.36
C LEU A 12 3.47 -6.94 -2.68
N GLU A 13 4.02 -8.13 -2.84
CA GLU A 13 3.26 -9.34 -3.10
C GLU A 13 3.03 -10.10 -1.78
N PHE A 14 1.81 -10.62 -1.63
CA PHE A 14 1.42 -11.45 -0.49
C PHE A 14 0.74 -12.71 -1.02
N PRO A 15 0.78 -13.83 -0.27
CA PRO A 15 0.12 -15.06 -0.69
C PRO A 15 -1.39 -14.91 -0.90
N THR A 16 -2.05 -14.06 -0.11
CA THR A 16 -3.49 -13.77 -0.20
C THR A 16 -3.78 -12.31 0.09
N LEU A 17 -4.96 -11.82 -0.35
CA LEU A 17 -5.44 -10.48 -0.03
C LEU A 17 -5.62 -10.28 1.49
N GLU A 18 -6.03 -11.32 2.20
CA GLU A 18 -6.22 -11.28 3.66
C GLU A 18 -4.90 -11.05 4.40
N GLU A 19 -3.82 -11.71 4.00
CA GLU A 19 -2.49 -11.51 4.59
C GLU A 19 -1.97 -10.08 4.31
N ALA A 20 -2.23 -9.53 3.12
CA ALA A 20 -1.91 -8.12 2.82
C ALA A 20 -2.69 -7.15 3.74
N LEU A 21 -3.97 -7.42 3.99
CA LEU A 21 -4.80 -6.61 4.91
C LEU A 21 -4.32 -6.71 6.35
N LYS A 22 -3.96 -7.92 6.80
CA LYS A 22 -3.43 -8.18 8.14
C LYS A 22 -2.11 -7.44 8.37
N TRP A 23 -1.19 -7.49 7.39
CA TRP A 23 0.03 -6.69 7.40
C TRP A 23 -0.27 -5.19 7.47
N TYR A 24 -1.16 -4.68 6.61
CA TYR A 24 -1.48 -3.25 6.58
C TYR A 24 -2.11 -2.75 7.89
N ARG A 25 -2.88 -3.61 8.57
CA ARG A 25 -3.56 -3.32 9.84
C ARG A 25 -2.74 -3.69 11.07
N SER A 26 -1.51 -4.19 10.90
CA SER A 26 -0.71 -4.66 12.03
C SER A 26 -0.36 -3.50 12.98
N PRO A 27 -0.31 -3.75 14.30
CA PRO A 27 0.03 -2.72 15.28
C PRO A 27 1.45 -2.17 15.08
N GLU A 28 2.36 -2.99 14.55
CA GLU A 28 3.73 -2.59 14.22
C GLU A 28 3.77 -1.67 12.99
N TYR A 29 2.91 -1.89 11.99
CA TYR A 29 2.90 -1.09 10.76
C TYR A 29 2.07 0.19 10.86
N ALA A 30 1.03 0.20 11.71
CA ALA A 30 0.17 1.37 11.95
C ALA A 30 0.91 2.70 12.22
N PRO A 31 1.94 2.78 13.08
CA PRO A 31 2.68 4.03 13.28
C PRO A 31 3.45 4.47 12.03
N LEU A 32 3.91 3.53 11.19
CA LEU A 32 4.66 3.84 9.97
C LEU A 32 3.78 4.46 8.88
N ILE A 33 2.49 4.10 8.84
CA ILE A 33 1.51 4.73 7.94
C ILE A 33 1.43 6.24 8.23
N LYS A 34 1.36 6.63 9.50
CA LYS A 34 1.31 8.04 9.91
C LYS A 34 2.58 8.78 9.51
N LEU A 35 3.75 8.16 9.68
CA LEU A 35 5.03 8.73 9.25
C LEU A 35 5.05 8.94 7.73
N ARG A 36 4.66 7.93 6.94
CA ARG A 36 4.60 8.01 5.47
C ARG A 36 3.69 9.13 4.99
N GLN A 37 2.52 9.28 5.61
CA GLN A 37 1.55 10.33 5.26
C GLN A 37 2.05 11.74 5.58
N LYS A 38 2.84 11.91 6.67
CA LYS A 38 3.51 13.19 6.97
C LYS A 38 4.61 13.52 5.98
N ALA A 39 5.36 12.51 5.53
CA ALA A 39 6.51 12.68 4.65
C ALA A 39 6.15 12.79 3.16
N SER A 40 4.97 12.30 2.73
CA SER A 40 4.63 12.21 1.32
C SER A 40 3.12 12.11 1.04
N ARG A 41 2.72 12.58 -0.13
CA ARG A 41 1.39 12.33 -0.71
C ARG A 41 1.49 11.19 -1.71
N GLY A 42 0.54 10.26 -1.67
CA GLY A 42 0.54 9.11 -2.56
C GLY A 42 -0.78 8.35 -2.48
N ARG A 43 -0.97 7.44 -3.43
CA ARG A 43 -2.10 6.51 -3.46
C ARG A 43 -1.61 5.15 -3.00
N LEU A 44 -2.47 4.45 -2.27
CA LEU A 44 -2.27 3.06 -1.90
C LEU A 44 -3.49 2.29 -2.38
N VAL A 45 -3.24 1.18 -3.05
CA VAL A 45 -4.27 0.28 -3.55
C VAL A 45 -3.90 -1.12 -3.09
N LEU A 46 -4.89 -1.89 -2.65
CA LEU A 46 -4.78 -3.33 -2.52
C LEU A 46 -5.52 -3.94 -3.70
N VAL A 47 -4.91 -4.92 -4.33
CA VAL A 47 -5.43 -5.57 -5.53
C VAL A 47 -5.49 -7.06 -5.25
N GLU A 48 -6.64 -7.66 -5.51
CA GLU A 48 -6.77 -9.12 -5.55
C GLU A 48 -6.22 -9.61 -6.89
N GLY A 49 -5.30 -10.58 -6.85
CA GLY A 49 -4.75 -11.18 -8.05
C GLY A 49 -5.83 -11.95 -8.81
N THR A 50 -5.79 -11.89 -10.14
CA THR A 50 -6.62 -12.71 -11.02
C THR A 50 -5.77 -13.83 -11.60
N ALA A 51 -6.34 -15.02 -11.74
CA ALA A 51 -5.72 -16.13 -12.47
C ALA A 51 -5.66 -15.84 -13.98
#